data_AF-A0A3M3UK10-F1
#
_entry.id   AF-A0A3M3UK10-F1
#
_cell.length_a   1.000
_cell.length_b   1.000
_cell.length_c   1.000
_cell.angle_alpha   90.00
_cell.angle_beta   90.00
_cell.angle_gamma   90.00
#
_symmetry.space_group_name_H-M   'P 1'
#
loop_
_entity.id
_entity.type
_entity.pdbx_description
1 polymer ?
#
loop_
_entity_poly.entity_id
_entity_poly.type
_entity_poly.pdbx_seq_one_letter_code
_entity_poly.pdbx_strand_id
1 'polypeptide(L)' 'IQPIKEAVATYTQRAAEKLRSQNSLCKKIRVSIRTGMFNPEEAKYANGALVELPYPTNDVRLMTGAATEAV' A
#
# COMPACT_ATOMS: atom_id res chain seq x y z
N ILE A 1 14.15 4.82 5.55
CA ILE A 1 12.82 4.25 5.17
C ILE A 1 12.63 4.06 3.64
N GLN A 2 13.56 4.47 2.77
CA GLN A 2 13.52 4.20 1.31
C GLN A 2 13.08 2.78 0.88
N PRO A 3 13.65 1.67 1.42
CA PRO A 3 13.30 0.34 0.94
C PRO A 3 11.83 -0.04 1.20
N ILE A 4 11.21 0.51 2.25
CA ILE A 4 9.78 0.27 2.52
C ILE A 4 8.92 1.03 1.49
N LYS A 5 9.29 2.26 1.14
CA LYS A 5 8.58 3.05 0.13
C LYS A 5 8.66 2.41 -1.25
N GLU A 6 9.82 1.86 -1.62
CA GLU A 6 10.01 1.11 -2.87
C GLU A 6 9.18 -0.18 -2.92
N ALA A 7 9.13 -0.94 -1.81
CA ALA A 7 8.29 -2.12 -1.70
C ALA A 7 6.80 -1.77 -1.85
N VAL A 8 6.34 -0.71 -1.17
CA VAL A 8 4.95 -0.23 -1.26
C VAL A 8 4.60 0.24 -2.67
N ALA A 9 5.50 0.95 -3.35
CA ALA A 9 5.29 1.34 -4.75
C ALA A 9 5.14 0.11 -5.67
N THR A 10 6.00 -0.90 -5.50
CA THR A 10 5.94 -2.14 -6.29
C THR A 10 4.64 -2.91 -6.06
N TYR A 11 4.18 -3.02 -4.81
CA TYR A 11 2.91 -3.67 -4.49
C TYR A 11 1.71 -2.89 -5.03
N THR A 12 1.76 -1.57 -4.97
CA THR A 12 0.69 -0.70 -5.47
C THR A 12 0.56 -0.81 -6.98
N GLN A 13 1.67 -0.91 -7.73
CA GLN A 13 1.65 -1.17 -9.17
C GLN A 13 0.94 -2.50 -9.48
N ARG A 14 1.32 -3.59 -8.80
CA ARG A 14 0.70 -4.92 -9.01
C ARG A 14 -0.79 -4.91 -8.67
N ALA A 15 -1.20 -4.19 -7.62
CA ALA A 15 -2.61 -4.04 -7.26
C ALA A 15 -3.39 -3.27 -8.34
N ALA A 16 -2.81 -2.20 -8.87
CA ALA A 16 -3.40 -1.40 -9.94
C ALA A 16 -3.54 -2.19 -11.25
N GLU A 17 -2.57 -3.05 -11.60
CA GLU A 17 -2.68 -3.95 -12.76
C GLU A 17 -3.88 -4.91 -12.62
N LYS A 18 -4.05 -5.51 -11.44
CA LYS A 18 -5.22 -6.37 -11.16
C LYS A 18 -6.53 -5.60 -11.26
N LEU A 19 -6.60 -4.39 -10.67
CA LEU A 19 -7.79 -3.54 -10.77
C LEU A 19 -8.16 -3.19 -12.21
N ARG A 20 -7.16 -2.88 -13.05
CA ARG A 20 -7.37 -2.62 -14.49
C ARG A 20 -7.89 -3.85 -15.23
N SER A 21 -7.35 -5.04 -14.93
CA SER A 21 -7.86 -6.29 -15.52
C SER A 21 -9.33 -6.57 -15.15
N GLN A 22 -9.77 -6.09 -13.99
CA GLN A 22 -11.13 -6.21 -13.48
C GLN A 22 -12.02 -5.02 -13.85
N ASN A 23 -11.55 -4.08 -14.68
CA ASN A 23 -12.24 -2.82 -15.01
C ASN A 23 -12.81 -2.08 -13.78
N SER A 24 -12.10 -2.15 -12.65
CA SER A 24 -12.56 -1.63 -11.36
C SER A 24 -11.73 -0.42 -10.91
N LEU A 25 -12.34 0.44 -10.11
CA LEU A 25 -11.73 1.66 -9.55
C LEU A 25 -11.47 1.47 -8.06
N CYS A 26 -10.35 2.03 -7.56
CA CYS A 26 -10.03 2.01 -6.14
C CYS A 26 -10.40 3.33 -5.48
N LYS A 27 -11.10 3.27 -4.34
CA LYS A 27 -11.40 4.43 -3.49
C LYS A 27 -10.62 4.43 -2.17
N LYS A 28 -10.26 3.24 -1.65
CA LYS A 28 -9.57 3.09 -0.36
C LYS A 28 -8.40 2.15 -0.50
N ILE A 29 -7.25 2.57 -0.01
CA ILE A 29 -6.01 1.78 0.05
C ILE A 29 -5.66 1.57 1.52
N ARG A 30 -5.36 0.33 1.91
CA ARG A 30 -4.86 0.02 3.25
C ARG A 30 -3.43 -0.49 3.12
N VAL A 31 -2.49 0.22 3.74
CA VAL A 31 -1.09 -0.21 3.83
C VAL A 31 -0.85 -0.72 5.24
N SER A 32 -0.47 -1.98 5.37
CA SER A 32 -0.14 -2.58 6.67
C SER A 32 1.29 -3.12 6.67
N ILE A 33 2.11 -2.60 7.57
CA ILE A 33 3.46 -3.08 7.83
C ILE A 33 3.40 -4.00 9.03
N ARG A 34 3.90 -5.24 8.87
CA ARG A 34 4.04 -6.21 9.94
C ARG A 34 5.46 -6.76 9.93
N THR A 35 6.16 -6.69 11.05
CA THR A 35 7.46 -7.38 11.22
C THR A 35 7.25 -8.86 11.51
N GLY A 36 8.26 -9.67 11.17
CA GLY A 36 8.18 -11.14 11.13
C GLY A 36 7.81 -11.77 12.46
N MET A 37 6.80 -12.65 12.44
CA MET A 37 6.26 -13.35 13.60
C MET A 37 7.15 -14.50 14.13
N PHE A 38 8.35 -14.68 13.56
CA PHE A 38 9.23 -15.82 13.81
C PHE A 38 10.35 -15.56 14.83
N ASN A 39 10.59 -14.30 15.23
CA ASN A 39 11.56 -13.97 16.29
C ASN A 39 10.81 -13.52 17.57
N PRO A 40 10.93 -14.26 18.69
CA PRO A 40 10.28 -13.91 19.95
C PRO A 40 10.93 -12.72 20.69
N GLU A 41 12.13 -12.28 20.29
CA GLU A 41 12.91 -11.22 20.97
C GLU A 41 12.76 -9.81 20.37
N GLU A 42 12.16 -9.65 19.18
CA GLU A 42 12.00 -8.34 18.54
C GLU A 42 10.60 -7.74 18.77
N ALA A 43 10.56 -6.43 19.01
CA ALA A 43 9.32 -5.69 19.17
C ALA A 43 8.44 -5.83 17.90
N LYS A 44 7.29 -6.47 18.06
CA LYS A 44 6.30 -6.66 16.99
C LYS A 44 5.80 -5.29 16.55
N TYR A 45 6.16 -4.87 15.35
CA TYR A 45 5.65 -3.64 14.75
C TYR A 45 4.52 -4.01 13.80
N ALA A 46 3.30 -3.64 14.17
CA ALA A 46 2.12 -3.75 13.33
C ALA A 46 1.50 -2.36 13.22
N ASN A 47 1.68 -1.71 12.07
CA ASN A 47 1.02 -0.44 11.79
C ASN A 47 0.21 -0.55 10.50
N GLY A 48 -1.01 -0.04 10.52
CA GLY A 48 -1.94 -0.07 9.42
C GLY A 48 -2.46 1.33 9.15
N ALA A 49 -2.07 1.91 8.02
CA ALA A 49 -2.60 3.16 7.54
C ALA A 49 -3.73 2.91 6.53
N LEU A 50 -4.83 3.64 6.67
CA LEU A 50 -5.91 3.67 5.70
C LEU A 50 -5.85 5.01 4.98
N VAL A 51 -5.80 4.96 3.65
CA VAL A 51 -5.80 6.13 2.79
C VAL A 51 -7.05 6.11 1.94
N GLU A 52 -7.86 7.15 2.05
CA GLU A 52 -9.03 7.35 1.22
C GLU A 52 -8.70 8.35 0.11
N LEU A 53 -8.94 7.93 -1.13
CA LEU A 53 -8.75 8.78 -2.30
C LEU A 53 -9.98 9.69 -2.45
N PRO A 54 -9.81 10.97 -2.80
CA PRO A 54 -10.91 11.93 -2.94
C PRO A 54 -11.90 11.52 -4.04
N TYR A 55 -11.44 10.75 -5.03
CA TYR A 55 -12.27 10.19 -6.09
C TYR A 55 -11.82 8.76 -6.42
N PRO A 56 -12.73 7.88 -6.88
CA PRO A 56 -12.36 6.55 -7.36
C PRO A 56 -11.43 6.68 -8.57
N THR A 57 -10.24 6.08 -8.48
CA THR A 57 -9.24 6.15 -9.56
C THR A 57 -8.55 4.80 -9.77
N ASN A 58 -7.97 4.62 -10.95
CA ASN A 58 -7.08 3.53 -11.34
C ASN A 58 -5.71 4.06 -11.80
N ASP A 59 -5.41 5.34 -11.52
CA ASP A 59 -4.11 5.93 -11.81
C ASP A 59 -3.07 5.49 -10.77
N VAL A 60 -2.07 4.76 -11.24
CA VAL A 60 -0.96 4.25 -10.42
C VAL A 60 -0.21 5.39 -9.74
N ARG A 61 -0.08 6.57 -10.37
CA ARG A 61 0.65 7.68 -9.77
C ARG A 61 -0.03 8.20 -8.50
N LEU A 62 -1.35 8.39 -8.56
CA LEU A 62 -2.14 8.82 -7.40
C LEU A 62 -2.18 7.75 -6.32
N MET A 63 -2.37 6.48 -6.70
CA MET A 63 -2.38 5.37 -5.75
C MET A 63 -1.04 5.21 -5.04
N THR A 64 0.07 5.26 -5.79
CA THR A 64 1.42 5.11 -5.23
C THR A 64 1.79 6.30 -4.35
N GLY A 65 1.49 7.54 -4.78
CA GLY A 65 1.72 8.74 -3.96
C GLY A 65 1.01 8.65 -2.62
N ALA A 66 -0.29 8.34 -2.66
CA ALA A 66 -1.12 8.20 -1.46
C ALA A 66 -0.63 7.06 -0.55
N ALA A 67 -0.19 5.93 -1.14
CA ALA A 67 0.37 4.82 -0.37
C ALA A 67 1.73 5.14 0.25
N THR A 68 2.57 5.94 -0.42
CA THR A 68 3.89 6.34 0.10
C THR A 68 3.85 7.45 1.13
N GLU A 69 2.81 8.28 1.16
CA GLU A 69 2.56 9.26 2.23
C GLU A 69 2.10 8.60 3.53
N ALA A 70 1.44 7.44 3.43
CA ALA A 70 0.97 6.66 4.56
C ALA A 70 2.05 5.83 5.29
N VAL A 71 3.30 5.88 4.81
CA VAL A 71 4.47 5.13 5.30
C VAL A 71 5.53 6.09 5.83
#